data_AF-A0A712IGP4-F1
#
_entry.id   AF-A0A712IGP4-F1
#
_cell.length_a   1.000
_cell.length_b   1.000
_cell.length_c   1.000
_cell.angle_alpha   90.00
_cell.angle_beta   90.00
_cell.angle_gamma   90.00
#
_symmetry.space_group_name_H-M   'P 1'
#
loop_
_entity.id
_entity.type
_entity.pdbx_description
1 polymer ?
#
loop_
_entity_poly.entity_id
_entity_poly.type
_entity_poly.pdbx_seq_one_letter_code
_entity_poly.pdbx_strand_id
1 'polypeptide(L)'
;AKSQFKKAKFAWYAAYHDKKERWSDGKDPAAFIKTGLDAAGMSQADFEAALKDPAVQETLEKWKAAYDVAKIQGVPAYVVNGKYLIYTKNIKSIDSMAELVRELATKK
;
A
#
# COMPACT_ATOMS: atom_id res chain seq x y z
N ALA A 1 8.85 9.13 -14.29
CA ALA A 1 9.57 7.98 -13.70
C ALA A 1 8.63 6.78 -13.55
N LYS A 2 8.98 5.60 -14.09
CA LYS A 2 8.20 4.35 -13.95
C LYS A 2 8.57 3.66 -12.62
N SER A 3 7.99 4.10 -11.50
CA SER A 3 8.22 3.53 -10.16
C SER A 3 8.02 2.00 -10.14
N GLN A 4 9.01 1.24 -9.64
CA GLN A 4 8.91 -0.22 -9.44
C GLN A 4 7.77 -0.58 -8.49
N PHE A 5 7.61 0.17 -7.40
CA PHE A 5 6.48 0.04 -6.47
C PHE A 5 5.14 0.17 -7.19
N LYS A 6 4.97 1.17 -8.06
CA LYS A 6 3.73 1.34 -8.83
C LYS A 6 3.48 0.12 -9.71
N LYS A 7 4.49 -0.42 -10.39
CA LYS A 7 4.33 -1.61 -11.24
C LYS A 7 3.86 -2.83 -10.43
N ALA A 8 4.53 -3.16 -9.33
CA ALA A 8 4.15 -4.28 -8.47
C ALA A 8 2.73 -4.12 -7.90
N LYS A 9 2.40 -2.92 -7.37
CA LYS A 9 1.08 -2.63 -6.82
C LYS A 9 -0.05 -2.85 -7.84
N PHE A 10 0.10 -2.30 -9.04
CA PHE A 10 -0.92 -2.44 -10.09
C PHE A 10 -0.99 -3.86 -10.65
N ALA A 11 0.12 -4.61 -10.67
CA ALA A 11 0.11 -6.03 -11.04
C ALA A 11 -0.71 -6.87 -10.05
N TRP A 12 -0.51 -6.68 -8.74
CA TRP A 12 -1.33 -7.35 -7.73
C TRP A 12 -2.80 -6.94 -7.78
N TYR A 13 -3.10 -5.64 -7.98
CA TYR A 13 -4.50 -5.21 -8.12
C TYR A 13 -5.19 -5.90 -9.29
N ALA A 14 -4.57 -5.93 -10.48
CA ALA A 14 -5.14 -6.58 -11.64
C ALA A 14 -5.30 -8.10 -11.45
N ALA A 15 -4.30 -8.77 -10.86
CA ALA A 15 -4.37 -10.20 -10.57
C ALA A 15 -5.52 -10.53 -9.60
N TYR A 16 -5.63 -9.79 -8.49
CA TYR A 16 -6.59 -10.08 -7.44
C TYR A 16 -8.02 -9.63 -7.77
N HIS A 17 -8.19 -8.40 -8.27
CA HIS A 17 -9.51 -7.80 -8.49
C HIS A 17 -10.09 -8.13 -9.86
N ASP A 18 -9.28 -8.12 -10.91
CA ASP A 18 -9.77 -8.31 -12.29
C ASP A 18 -9.76 -9.80 -12.65
N LYS A 19 -8.64 -10.49 -12.41
CA LYS A 19 -8.44 -11.90 -12.76
C LYS A 19 -8.87 -12.90 -11.69
N LYS A 20 -9.24 -12.42 -10.50
CA LYS A 20 -9.67 -13.24 -9.35
C LYS A 20 -8.62 -14.27 -8.89
N GLU A 21 -7.34 -14.02 -9.15
CA GLU A 21 -6.23 -14.86 -8.67
C GLU A 21 -6.19 -14.90 -7.14
N ARG A 22 -5.87 -16.07 -6.57
CA ARG A 22 -5.81 -16.30 -5.12
C ARG A 22 -4.52 -16.98 -4.66
N TRP A 23 -3.64 -17.38 -5.58
CA TRP A 23 -2.35 -18.00 -5.26
C TRP A 23 -2.52 -19.16 -4.27
N SER A 24 -3.37 -20.11 -4.65
CA SER A 24 -3.69 -21.31 -3.86
C SER A 24 -4.19 -21.02 -2.43
N ASP A 25 -4.95 -19.93 -2.27
CA ASP A 25 -5.52 -19.48 -0.98
C ASP A 25 -4.47 -19.36 0.14
N GLY A 26 -3.29 -18.86 -0.22
CA GLY A 26 -2.16 -18.65 0.69
C GLY A 26 -1.20 -19.83 0.82
N LYS A 27 -1.48 -20.98 0.16
CA LYS A 27 -0.56 -22.13 0.14
C LYS A 27 0.64 -21.95 -0.80
N ASP A 28 0.61 -20.93 -1.67
CA ASP A 28 1.70 -20.63 -2.60
C ASP A 28 2.19 -19.17 -2.46
N PRO A 29 2.93 -18.86 -1.38
CA PRO A 29 3.50 -17.52 -1.19
C PRO A 29 4.52 -17.15 -2.28
N ALA A 30 5.19 -18.14 -2.90
CA ALA A 30 6.16 -17.91 -3.95
C ALA A 30 5.49 -17.33 -5.21
N ALA A 31 4.35 -17.89 -5.63
CA ALA A 31 3.59 -17.35 -6.77
C ALA A 31 3.03 -15.94 -6.49
N PHE A 32 2.60 -15.67 -5.26
CA PHE A 32 2.15 -14.34 -4.85
C PHE A 32 3.27 -13.30 -4.97
N ILE A 33 4.44 -13.59 -4.40
CA ILE A 33 5.62 -12.70 -4.44
C ILE A 33 6.08 -12.50 -5.89
N LYS A 34 6.16 -13.59 -6.66
CA LYS A 34 6.58 -13.57 -8.07
C LYS A 34 5.75 -12.61 -8.92
N THR A 35 4.45 -12.52 -8.69
CA THR A 35 3.57 -11.58 -9.42
C THR A 35 4.03 -10.12 -9.29
N GLY A 36 4.44 -9.70 -8.09
CA GLY A 36 4.95 -8.36 -7.85
C GLY A 36 6.38 -8.16 -8.34
N LEU A 37 7.25 -9.14 -8.09
CA LEU A 37 8.67 -9.07 -8.45
C LEU A 37 8.89 -9.06 -9.97
N ASP A 38 8.18 -9.91 -10.72
CA ASP A 38 8.24 -9.93 -12.19
C ASP A 38 7.84 -8.57 -12.77
N ALA A 39 6.76 -7.98 -12.24
CA ALA A 39 6.28 -6.66 -12.68
C ALA A 39 7.26 -5.52 -12.32
N ALA A 40 7.93 -5.64 -11.18
CA ALA A 40 8.97 -4.70 -10.74
C ALA A 40 10.30 -4.87 -11.49
N GLY A 41 10.54 -6.04 -12.09
CA GLY A 41 11.83 -6.42 -12.67
C GLY A 41 12.89 -6.66 -11.60
N MET A 42 12.51 -7.25 -10.46
CA MET A 42 13.37 -7.56 -9.32
C MET A 42 13.52 -9.07 -9.19
N SER A 43 14.72 -9.56 -8.90
CA SER A 43 14.91 -10.99 -8.65
C SER A 43 14.45 -11.39 -7.24
N GLN A 44 14.12 -12.66 -7.04
CA GLN A 44 13.80 -13.19 -5.71
C GLN A 44 14.97 -12.98 -4.73
N ALA A 45 16.20 -13.19 -5.17
CA ALA A 45 17.40 -13.03 -4.34
C ALA A 45 17.61 -11.57 -3.90
N ASP A 46 17.41 -10.61 -4.82
CA ASP A 46 17.52 -9.18 -4.48
C ASP A 46 16.44 -8.76 -3.48
N PHE A 47 15.22 -9.28 -3.63
CA PHE A 47 14.13 -9.04 -2.69
C PHE A 47 14.46 -9.57 -1.29
N GLU A 48 14.91 -10.82 -1.18
CA GLU A 48 15.25 -11.45 0.10
C GLU A 48 16.46 -10.79 0.78
N ALA A 49 17.43 -10.32 0.00
CA ALA A 49 18.55 -9.54 0.51
C ALA A 49 18.09 -8.18 1.03
N ALA A 50 17.30 -7.44 0.24
CA ALA A 50 16.77 -6.14 0.62
C ALA A 50 15.81 -6.20 1.82
N LEU A 51 15.08 -7.31 1.99
CA LEU A 51 14.19 -7.51 3.14
C LEU A 51 14.94 -7.48 4.48
N LYS A 52 16.23 -7.80 4.50
CA LYS A 52 17.07 -7.80 5.71
C LYS A 52 17.58 -6.41 6.09
N ASP A 53 17.36 -5.41 5.24
CA ASP A 53 17.77 -4.03 5.52
C ASP A 53 17.00 -3.49 6.76
N PRO A 54 17.70 -2.94 7.77
CA PRO A 54 17.08 -2.34 8.94
C PRO A 54 16.03 -1.26 8.60
N ALA A 55 16.23 -0.47 7.54
CA ALA A 55 15.27 0.55 7.11
C ALA A 55 13.98 -0.08 6.55
N VAL A 56 14.09 -1.24 5.88
CA VAL A 56 12.93 -2.01 5.41
C VAL A 56 12.18 -2.60 6.61
N GLN A 57 12.90 -3.16 7.57
CA GLN A 57 12.30 -3.68 8.82
C GLN A 57 11.63 -2.58 9.64
N GLU A 58 12.25 -1.41 9.78
CA GLU A 58 11.66 -0.24 10.44
C GLU A 58 10.39 0.25 9.72
N THR A 59 10.37 0.18 8.38
CA THR A 59 9.17 0.50 7.58
C THR A 59 8.03 -0.48 7.87
N LEU A 60 8.31 -1.78 7.91
CA LEU A 60 7.32 -2.81 8.25
C LEU A 60 6.79 -2.63 9.68
N GLU A 61 7.66 -2.25 10.63
CA GLU A 61 7.25 -1.95 12.00
C GLU A 61 6.30 -0.75 12.07
N LYS A 62 6.63 0.36 11.38
CA LYS A 62 5.77 1.55 11.29
C LYS A 62 4.40 1.22 10.69
N TRP A 63 4.33 0.28 9.74
CA TRP A 63 3.08 -0.10 9.09
C TRP A 63 2.13 -0.91 9.98
N LYS A 64 2.58 -1.45 11.13
CA LYS A 64 1.68 -2.11 12.08
C LYS A 64 0.57 -1.19 12.62
N ALA A 65 0.85 0.11 12.72
CA ALA A 65 -0.14 1.12 13.12
C ALA A 65 -1.34 1.20 12.15
N ALA A 66 -1.21 0.69 10.91
CA ALA A 66 -2.29 0.71 9.94
C ALA A 66 -3.52 -0.12 10.38
N TYR A 67 -3.34 -1.15 11.23
CA TYR A 67 -4.45 -1.99 11.68
C TYR A 67 -5.47 -1.21 12.50
N ASP A 68 -5.00 -0.41 13.47
CA ASP A 68 -5.89 0.38 14.32
C ASP A 68 -6.54 1.55 13.56
N VAL A 69 -5.81 2.16 12.63
CA VAL A 69 -6.38 3.17 11.71
C VAL A 69 -7.48 2.57 10.85
N ALA A 70 -7.27 1.36 10.30
CA ALA A 70 -8.24 0.68 9.44
C ALA A 70 -9.53 0.30 10.18
N LYS A 71 -9.50 0.05 11.49
CA LYS A 71 -10.71 -0.26 12.28
C LYS A 71 -11.73 0.87 12.33
N ILE A 72 -11.31 2.13 12.15
CA ILE A 72 -12.20 3.29 12.29
C ILE A 72 -13.22 3.35 11.16
N GLN A 73 -12.80 3.14 9.92
CA GLN A 73 -13.67 3.29 8.74
C GLN A 73 -13.27 2.41 7.53
N GLY A 74 -12.50 1.35 7.77
CA GLY A 74 -11.99 0.47 6.73
C GLY A 74 -10.88 1.10 5.89
N VAL A 75 -10.62 0.48 4.74
CA VAL A 75 -9.60 0.91 3.76
C VAL A 75 -10.27 1.32 2.44
N PRO A 76 -9.71 2.29 1.69
CA PRO A 76 -8.50 3.07 2.00
C PRO A 76 -8.73 4.10 3.12
N ALA A 77 -7.68 4.42 3.87
CA ALA A 77 -7.67 5.38 4.97
C ALA A 77 -6.58 6.44 4.74
N TYR A 78 -6.99 7.70 4.56
CA TYR A 78 -6.06 8.82 4.31
C TYR A 78 -5.86 9.62 5.59
N VAL A 79 -4.64 9.59 6.14
CA VAL A 79 -4.29 10.30 7.38
C VAL A 79 -3.32 11.44 7.08
N VAL A 80 -3.66 12.66 7.52
CA VAL A 80 -2.81 13.84 7.37
C VAL A 80 -2.04 14.09 8.66
N ASN A 81 -0.72 14.30 8.53
CA ASN A 81 0.23 14.52 9.64
C ASN A 81 0.19 13.46 10.76
N GLY A 82 -0.25 12.23 10.45
CA GLY A 82 -0.43 11.17 11.44
C GLY A 82 -1.53 11.42 12.48
N LYS A 83 -2.38 12.45 12.28
CA LYS A 83 -3.38 12.89 13.26
C LYS A 83 -4.81 12.91 12.70
N TYR A 84 -5.00 13.39 11.47
CA TYR A 84 -6.33 13.67 10.93
C TYR A 84 -6.74 12.61 9.90
N LEU A 85 -7.67 11.72 10.26
CA LEU A 85 -8.23 10.71 9.35
C LEU A 85 -9.39 11.30 8.53
N ILE A 86 -9.28 11.23 7.21
CA ILE A 86 -10.33 11.63 6.27
C ILE A 86 -11.33 10.49 6.08
N TYR A 87 -12.63 10.79 6.18
CA TYR A 87 -13.69 9.83 5.86
C TYR A 87 -13.81 9.60 4.35
N THR A 88 -13.37 8.44 3.87
CA THR A 88 -13.30 8.11 2.45
C THR A 88 -14.66 8.21 1.74
N LYS A 89 -15.74 7.77 2.40
CA LYS A 89 -17.11 7.86 1.84
C LYS A 89 -17.61 9.29 1.55
N ASN A 90 -16.95 10.30 2.12
CA ASN A 90 -17.33 11.70 1.96
C ASN A 90 -16.50 12.43 0.90
N ILE A 91 -15.47 11.78 0.32
CA ILE A 91 -14.65 12.36 -0.74
C ILE A 91 -15.50 12.56 -2.01
N LYS A 92 -15.53 13.80 -2.53
CA LYS A 92 -16.39 14.19 -3.67
C LYS A 92 -15.63 14.31 -4.99
N SER A 93 -14.41 14.84 -4.92
CA SER A 93 -13.54 15.04 -6.08
C SER A 93 -12.09 15.05 -5.64
N ILE A 94 -11.18 14.98 -6.62
CA ILE A 94 -9.74 15.11 -6.39
C ILE A 94 -9.42 16.48 -5.80
N ASP A 95 -9.99 17.56 -6.35
CA ASP A 95 -9.73 18.93 -5.90
C ASP A 95 -10.20 19.15 -4.47
N SER A 96 -11.42 18.71 -4.14
CA SER A 96 -11.95 18.80 -2.76
C SER A 96 -11.09 18.01 -1.76
N MET A 97 -10.60 16.84 -2.15
CA MET A 97 -9.69 16.07 -1.31
C MET A 97 -8.35 16.78 -1.13
N ALA A 98 -7.78 17.35 -2.20
CA ALA A 98 -6.51 18.06 -2.15
C ALA A 98 -6.59 19.31 -1.28
N GLU A 99 -7.68 20.08 -1.36
CA GLU A 99 -7.94 21.23 -0.49
C GLU A 99 -8.07 20.82 0.97
N LEU A 100 -8.86 19.77 1.26
CA LEU A 100 -9.00 19.23 2.62
C LEU A 100 -7.64 18.79 3.19
N VAL A 101 -6.80 18.12 2.39
CA VAL A 101 -5.46 17.73 2.82
C VAL A 101 -4.60 18.95 3.16
N ARG A 102 -4.62 20.00 2.32
CA ARG A 102 -3.88 21.25 2.58
C ARG A 102 -4.37 21.94 3.86
N GLU A 103 -5.68 21.98 4.08
CA GLU A 103 -6.26 22.54 5.30
C GLU A 103 -5.78 21.75 6.52
N LEU A 104 -5.96 20.43 6.54
CA LEU A 104 -5.56 19.58 7.66
C LEU A 104 -4.05 19.61 7.92
N ALA A 105 -3.24 19.77 6.87
CA ALA A 105 -1.78 19.82 7.00
C ALA A 105 -1.28 21.08 7.73
N THR A 106 -2.07 22.16 7.73
CA THR A 106 -1.73 23.45 8.36
C THR A 106 -2.37 23.63 9.74
N LYS A 107 -3.26 22.71 10.16
CA LYS A 107 -3.85 22.70 11.51
C LYS A 107 -2.79 22.30 12.55
N LYS A 108 -2.68 23.10 13.61
CA LYS A 108 -1.79 22.87 14.76
C LYS A 108 -2.22 21.64 15.57
#